data_AF-A0A7J7YN10-F1
#
_entry.id   AF-A0A7J7YN10-F1
#
_cell.length_a   1.000
_cell.length_b   1.000
_cell.length_c   1.000
_cell.angle_alpha   90.00
_cell.angle_beta   90.00
_cell.angle_gamma   90.00
#
_symmetry.space_group_name_H-M   'P 1'
#
loop_
_entity.id
_entity.type
_entity.pdbx_description
1 polymer ?
#
loop_
_entity_poly.entity_id
_entity_poly.type
_entity_poly.pdbx_seq_one_letter_code
_entity_poly.pdbx_strand_id
1 'polypeptide(L)'
;MYRNVKYIIDKYGNHPAFYRYKTKTGSSLPMFYVYDSYITGPEHWASLLTTSGSRSIRNSPYDALFIALLVEDKHKYDILQSGFNGIYTYFATNGFTYGSSYENWAKIKLFCDHFQLLFIPSVGPGYIDTSIRPWNTQNTRNRINGKYYETALNLALQAHPSVISITSFNEWHEGTQIERAVPKRTSKRVYLDYRPHKPGLYLELTRKWSEKYSKERATYALERQQPVS
;
A
#
# COMPACT_ATOMS: atom_id res chain seq x y z
N MET A 1 14.84 5.90 12.76
CA MET A 1 13.61 5.07 12.88
C MET A 1 13.27 4.72 14.34
N TYR A 2 14.10 3.98 15.10
CA TYR A 2 13.80 3.52 16.47
C TYR A 2 13.09 4.55 17.38
N ARG A 3 13.67 5.76 17.53
CA ARG A 3 13.12 6.82 18.39
C ARG A 3 11.67 7.21 18.01
N ASN A 4 11.36 7.24 16.72
CA ASN A 4 10.03 7.60 16.22
C ASN A 4 9.03 6.45 16.42
N VAL A 5 9.46 5.20 16.25
CA VAL A 5 8.63 4.02 16.54
C VAL A 5 8.24 4.01 18.01
N LYS A 6 9.23 4.17 18.91
CA LYS A 6 9.00 4.29 20.35
C LYS A 6 8.03 5.43 20.65
N TYR A 7 8.28 6.63 20.14
CA TYR A 7 7.40 7.78 20.35
C TYR A 7 5.96 7.54 19.87
N ILE A 8 5.76 6.97 18.68
CA ILE A 8 4.42 6.71 18.14
C ILE A 8 3.67 5.71 19.02
N ILE A 9 4.32 4.64 19.44
CA ILE A 9 3.72 3.61 20.28
C ILE A 9 3.45 4.15 21.69
N ASP A 10 4.39 4.86 22.31
CA ASP A 10 4.21 5.45 23.64
C ASP A 10 3.06 6.47 23.64
N LYS A 11 3.04 7.36 22.65
CA LYS A 11 2.10 8.49 22.63
C LYS A 11 0.70 8.08 22.20
N TYR A 12 0.58 7.15 21.24
CA TYR A 12 -0.69 6.84 20.60
C TYR A 12 -1.14 5.39 20.78
N GLY A 13 -0.27 4.48 21.22
CA GLY A 13 -0.53 3.04 21.25
C GLY A 13 -1.72 2.62 22.14
N ASN A 14 -2.03 3.39 23.18
CA ASN A 14 -3.18 3.13 24.06
C ASN A 14 -4.50 3.68 23.53
N HIS A 15 -4.48 4.47 22.45
CA HIS A 15 -5.70 5.04 21.89
C HIS A 15 -6.52 3.93 21.18
N PRO A 16 -7.85 3.86 21.38
CA PRO A 16 -8.68 2.78 20.81
C PRO A 16 -8.71 2.75 19.27
N ALA A 17 -8.44 3.88 18.61
CA ALA A 17 -8.32 3.95 17.16
C ALA A 17 -6.90 3.60 16.64
N PHE A 18 -5.93 3.32 17.52
CA PHE A 18 -4.57 2.98 17.09
C PHE A 18 -4.55 1.60 16.42
N TYR A 19 -4.22 1.58 15.14
CA TYR A 19 -4.29 0.38 14.33
C TYR A 19 -3.28 -0.68 14.78
N ARG A 20 -3.77 -1.91 14.91
CA ARG A 20 -2.95 -3.11 15.05
C ARG A 20 -3.47 -4.18 14.11
N TYR A 21 -2.57 -4.82 13.38
CA TYR A 21 -2.90 -5.94 12.51
C TYR A 21 -2.83 -7.23 13.32
N LYS A 22 -3.90 -8.02 13.27
CA LYS A 22 -3.95 -9.36 13.86
C LYS A 22 -3.25 -10.35 12.92
N THR A 23 -2.09 -10.84 13.33
CA THR A 23 -1.32 -11.84 12.60
C THR A 23 -2.00 -13.20 12.66
N LYS A 24 -1.57 -14.13 11.81
CA LYS A 24 -2.05 -15.52 11.83
C LYS A 24 -1.73 -16.23 13.15
N THR A 25 -0.64 -15.85 13.81
CA THR A 25 -0.22 -16.40 15.11
C THR A 25 -1.01 -15.82 16.29
N GLY A 26 -1.96 -14.90 16.04
CA GLY A 26 -2.79 -14.28 17.06
C GLY A 26 -2.25 -12.98 17.64
N SER A 27 -0.98 -12.63 17.37
CA SER A 27 -0.38 -11.37 17.80
C SER A 27 -1.08 -10.17 17.15
N SER A 28 -1.24 -9.08 17.91
CA SER A 28 -1.80 -7.82 17.42
C SER A 28 -0.71 -6.76 17.42
N LEU A 29 -0.15 -6.46 16.24
CA LEU A 29 1.05 -5.63 16.12
C LEU A 29 0.75 -4.31 15.39
N PRO A 30 1.34 -3.18 15.82
CA PRO A 30 1.34 -1.93 15.04
C PRO A 30 1.88 -2.18 13.61
N MET A 31 1.52 -1.31 12.67
CA MET A 31 2.03 -1.39 11.30
C MET A 31 2.63 -0.06 10.86
N PHE A 32 3.83 -0.10 10.29
CA PHE A 32 4.55 1.05 9.78
C PHE A 32 4.87 0.85 8.29
N TYR A 33 4.30 1.70 7.44
CA TYR A 33 4.73 1.81 6.05
C TYR A 33 5.96 2.73 5.98
N VAL A 34 7.02 2.27 5.32
CA VAL A 34 8.26 3.03 5.16
C VAL A 34 8.41 3.42 3.69
N TYR A 35 7.98 4.64 3.38
CA TYR A 35 8.16 5.23 2.06
C TYR A 35 9.64 5.42 1.74
N ASP A 36 10.02 5.12 0.50
CA ASP A 36 11.40 5.09 0.01
C ASP A 36 12.38 4.33 0.93
N SER A 37 11.94 3.19 1.46
CA SER A 37 12.74 2.34 2.36
C SER A 37 14.11 1.95 1.80
N TYR A 38 14.24 1.87 0.47
CA TYR A 38 15.46 1.55 -0.26
C TYR A 38 16.55 2.63 -0.16
N ILE A 39 16.25 3.84 0.34
CA ILE A 39 17.25 4.88 0.58
C ILE A 39 18.23 4.47 1.69
N THR A 40 17.75 3.70 2.68
CA THR A 40 18.57 3.20 3.78
C THR A 40 19.03 1.78 3.47
N GLY A 41 20.33 1.51 3.59
CA GLY A 41 20.94 0.22 3.30
C GLY A 41 20.41 -0.93 4.18
N PRO A 42 20.38 -2.17 3.66
CA PRO A 42 19.78 -3.31 4.33
C PRO A 42 20.45 -3.65 5.68
N GLU A 43 21.75 -3.44 5.83
CA GLU A 43 22.48 -3.61 7.09
C GLU A 43 21.97 -2.67 8.19
N HIS A 44 21.61 -1.43 7.84
CA HIS A 44 21.04 -0.48 8.78
C HIS A 44 19.63 -0.87 9.20
N TRP A 45 18.80 -1.34 8.26
CA TRP A 45 17.49 -1.89 8.60
C TRP A 45 17.59 -3.14 9.45
N ALA A 46 18.50 -4.05 9.12
CA ALA A 46 18.70 -5.29 9.86
C ALA A 46 19.06 -5.01 11.33
N SER A 47 19.85 -3.97 11.60
CA SER A 47 20.17 -3.56 12.99
C SER A 47 18.93 -3.27 13.85
N LEU A 48 17.80 -2.93 13.23
CA LEU A 48 16.53 -2.62 13.89
C LEU A 48 15.49 -3.75 13.76
N LEU A 49 15.43 -4.40 12.61
CA LEU A 49 14.30 -5.26 12.23
C LEU A 49 14.62 -6.76 12.28
N THR A 50 15.86 -7.19 12.50
CA THR A 50 16.18 -8.60 12.78
C THR A 50 16.31 -8.85 14.28
N THR A 51 16.11 -10.09 14.70
CA THR A 51 16.23 -10.48 16.13
C THR A 51 17.62 -10.30 16.70
N SER A 52 18.67 -10.45 15.87
CA SER A 52 20.07 -10.24 16.23
C SER A 52 20.55 -8.79 16.05
N GLY A 53 19.68 -7.88 15.60
CA GLY A 53 20.03 -6.48 15.38
C GLY A 53 20.45 -5.77 16.67
N SER A 54 21.51 -4.95 16.59
CA SER A 54 22.08 -4.23 17.74
C SER A 54 21.12 -3.23 18.41
N ARG A 55 20.03 -2.85 17.72
CA ARG A 55 18.95 -1.99 18.22
C ARG A 55 17.59 -2.62 17.94
N SER A 56 17.53 -3.94 17.96
CA SER A 56 16.33 -4.68 17.57
C SER A 56 15.11 -4.23 18.37
N ILE A 57 14.00 -4.03 17.68
CA ILE A 57 12.68 -3.88 18.29
C ILE A 57 11.94 -5.23 18.40
N ARG A 58 12.48 -6.30 17.82
CA ARG A 58 11.83 -7.62 17.82
C ARG A 58 11.74 -8.15 19.24
N ASN A 59 10.59 -8.74 19.58
CA ASN A 59 10.30 -9.23 20.93
C ASN A 59 10.43 -8.16 22.03
N SER A 60 10.20 -6.88 21.67
CA SER A 60 10.17 -5.76 22.61
C SER A 60 8.77 -5.12 22.66
N PRO A 61 8.49 -4.22 23.62
CA PRO A 61 7.24 -3.44 23.62
C PRO A 61 7.01 -2.58 22.37
N TYR A 62 8.04 -2.41 21.53
CA TYR A 62 7.99 -1.63 20.29
C TYR A 62 7.99 -2.49 19.02
N ASP A 63 7.80 -3.82 19.16
CA ASP A 63 7.71 -4.70 17.99
C ASP A 63 6.48 -4.33 17.14
N ALA A 64 6.65 -4.40 15.83
CA ALA A 64 5.65 -3.98 14.86
C ALA A 64 5.92 -4.58 13.48
N LEU A 65 4.92 -4.50 12.60
CA LEU A 65 5.04 -4.91 11.20
C LEU A 65 5.57 -3.74 10.37
N PHE A 66 6.75 -3.91 9.77
CA PHE A 66 7.35 -2.92 8.87
C PHE A 66 7.12 -3.33 7.43
N ILE A 67 6.56 -2.44 6.63
CA ILE A 67 6.20 -2.67 5.24
C ILE A 67 7.09 -1.78 4.35
N ALA A 68 7.94 -2.40 3.55
CA ALA A 68 8.89 -1.72 2.66
C ALA A 68 8.27 -1.36 1.32
N LEU A 69 8.70 -0.23 0.74
CA LEU A 69 8.34 0.14 -0.61
C LEU A 69 9.18 -0.65 -1.62
N LEU A 70 8.52 -1.39 -2.51
CA LEU A 70 9.18 -2.06 -3.64
C LEU A 70 9.05 -1.21 -4.91
N VAL A 71 10.22 -0.78 -5.43
CA VAL A 71 10.32 0.01 -6.68
C VAL A 71 10.86 -0.86 -7.81
N GLU A 72 12.05 -1.44 -7.63
CA GLU A 72 12.72 -2.30 -8.60
C GLU A 72 12.68 -3.76 -8.16
N ASP A 73 12.74 -4.70 -9.12
CA ASP A 73 12.77 -6.14 -8.84
C ASP A 73 13.90 -6.55 -7.88
N LYS A 74 15.08 -5.93 -8.04
CA LYS A 74 16.28 -6.21 -7.24
C LYS A 74 16.10 -5.88 -5.75
N HIS A 75 15.26 -4.89 -5.40
CA HIS A 75 15.04 -4.47 -4.01
C HIS A 75 14.38 -5.58 -3.17
N LYS A 76 13.77 -6.60 -3.78
CA LYS A 76 13.14 -7.71 -3.05
C LYS A 76 14.11 -8.41 -2.10
N TYR A 77 15.36 -8.63 -2.51
CA TYR A 77 16.36 -9.31 -1.68
C TYR A 77 16.92 -8.40 -0.59
N ASP A 78 17.10 -7.11 -0.88
CA ASP A 78 17.48 -6.12 0.15
C ASP A 78 16.40 -6.01 1.23
N ILE A 79 15.12 -6.06 0.83
CA ILE A 79 13.98 -6.05 1.76
C ILE A 79 13.99 -7.28 2.67
N LEU A 80 14.33 -8.46 2.15
CA LEU A 80 14.50 -9.67 2.96
C LEU A 80 15.65 -9.52 3.96
N GLN A 81 16.84 -9.14 3.47
CA GLN A 81 18.03 -8.96 4.31
C GLN A 81 17.81 -7.92 5.40
N SER A 82 17.04 -6.87 5.08
CA SER A 82 16.64 -5.81 6.01
C SER A 82 15.76 -6.30 7.17
N GLY A 83 15.05 -7.42 7.04
CA GLY A 83 14.13 -7.93 8.06
C GLY A 83 12.74 -7.30 8.06
N PHE A 84 12.30 -6.71 6.95
CA PHE A 84 10.93 -6.21 6.80
C PHE A 84 9.89 -7.34 6.88
N ASN A 85 8.67 -7.00 7.29
CA ASN A 85 7.56 -7.96 7.40
C ASN A 85 6.67 -7.99 6.16
N GLY A 86 6.86 -7.08 5.21
CA GLY A 86 6.03 -6.97 4.03
C GLY A 86 6.51 -5.96 3.02
N ILE A 87 5.81 -5.95 1.90
CA ILE A 87 6.04 -5.11 0.73
C ILE A 87 4.74 -4.39 0.36
N TYR A 88 4.85 -3.10 0.02
CA TYR A 88 3.80 -2.34 -0.68
C TYR A 88 4.37 -1.59 -1.88
N THR A 89 3.49 -1.08 -2.75
CA THR A 89 3.90 -0.60 -4.09
C THR A 89 3.63 0.89 -4.34
N TYR A 90 2.87 1.55 -3.47
CA TYR A 90 2.48 2.97 -3.45
C TYR A 90 1.89 3.54 -4.75
N PHE A 91 2.67 3.65 -5.82
CA PHE A 91 2.36 4.50 -6.97
C PHE A 91 1.07 4.10 -7.69
N ALA A 92 0.22 5.09 -7.96
CA ALA A 92 -1.06 4.90 -8.64
C ALA A 92 -0.93 4.64 -10.15
N THR A 93 0.22 4.97 -10.74
CA THR A 93 0.50 4.82 -12.17
C THR A 93 0.97 3.40 -12.49
N ASN A 94 0.13 2.63 -13.17
CA ASN A 94 0.53 1.34 -13.74
C ASN A 94 1.68 1.57 -14.74
N GLY A 95 2.79 0.86 -14.54
CA GLY A 95 3.97 0.96 -15.39
C GLY A 95 5.05 1.94 -14.92
N PHE A 96 4.87 2.66 -13.80
CA PHE A 96 5.87 3.65 -13.35
C PHE A 96 7.13 2.98 -12.76
N THR A 97 6.92 1.93 -11.97
CA THR A 97 7.95 1.12 -11.33
C THR A 97 7.61 -0.35 -11.47
N TYR A 98 8.59 -1.26 -11.29
CA TYR A 98 8.34 -2.70 -11.28
C TYR A 98 7.22 -3.08 -10.29
N GLY A 99 7.24 -2.50 -9.09
CA GLY A 99 6.22 -2.77 -8.06
C GLY A 99 4.82 -2.25 -8.42
N SER A 100 4.73 -1.10 -9.10
CA SER A 100 3.44 -0.50 -9.49
C SER A 100 2.81 -1.12 -10.75
N SER A 101 3.58 -1.89 -11.52
CA SER A 101 3.10 -2.58 -12.71
C SER A 101 2.28 -3.81 -12.36
N TYR A 102 1.00 -3.82 -12.75
CA TYR A 102 0.04 -4.86 -12.34
C TYR A 102 0.45 -6.27 -12.78
N GLU A 103 1.12 -6.38 -13.94
CA GLU A 103 1.67 -7.63 -14.48
C GLU A 103 2.67 -8.33 -13.56
N ASN A 104 3.31 -7.59 -12.63
CA ASN A 104 4.28 -8.14 -11.69
C ASN A 104 3.66 -8.60 -10.37
N TRP A 105 2.41 -8.23 -10.07
CA TRP A 105 1.81 -8.49 -8.76
C TRP A 105 1.69 -9.98 -8.43
N ALA A 106 1.42 -10.83 -9.41
CA ALA A 106 1.43 -12.29 -9.21
C ALA A 106 2.83 -12.78 -8.80
N LYS A 107 3.89 -12.29 -9.45
CA LYS A 107 5.28 -12.66 -9.13
C LYS A 107 5.71 -12.15 -7.76
N ILE A 108 5.34 -10.91 -7.43
CA ILE A 108 5.62 -10.31 -6.11
C ILE A 108 4.88 -11.08 -5.01
N LYS A 109 3.62 -11.46 -5.25
CA LYS A 109 2.85 -12.27 -4.31
C LYS A 109 3.50 -13.63 -4.07
N LEU A 110 3.91 -14.34 -5.11
CA LEU A 110 4.60 -15.63 -5.00
C LEU A 110 5.89 -15.51 -4.19
N PHE A 111 6.68 -14.46 -4.44
CA PHE A 111 7.87 -14.16 -3.65
C PHE A 111 7.52 -13.92 -2.17
N CYS A 112 6.51 -13.09 -1.90
CA CYS A 112 6.09 -12.80 -0.54
C CYS A 112 5.59 -14.04 0.19
N ASP A 113 4.83 -14.92 -0.47
CA ASP A 113 4.38 -16.17 0.13
C ASP A 113 5.55 -17.10 0.48
N HIS A 114 6.52 -17.23 -0.43
CA HIS A 114 7.70 -18.07 -0.23
C HIS A 114 8.53 -17.63 0.98
N PHE A 115 8.69 -16.31 1.16
CA PHE A 115 9.46 -15.73 2.26
C PHE A 115 8.61 -15.25 3.45
N GLN A 116 7.34 -15.65 3.51
CA GLN A 116 6.41 -15.29 4.59
C GLN A 116 6.24 -13.77 4.84
N LEU A 117 6.38 -12.98 3.78
CA LEU A 117 6.12 -11.54 3.79
C LEU A 117 4.64 -11.24 3.50
N LEU A 118 4.15 -10.11 4.04
CA LEU A 118 2.89 -9.54 3.58
C LEU A 118 3.08 -8.86 2.23
N PHE A 119 2.29 -9.25 1.23
CA PHE A 119 2.11 -8.44 0.02
C PHE A 119 0.90 -7.53 0.16
N ILE A 120 1.12 -6.22 0.02
CA ILE A 120 0.10 -5.17 0.11
C ILE A 120 0.11 -4.35 -1.20
N PRO A 121 -0.60 -4.77 -2.26
CA PRO A 121 -0.68 -3.99 -3.48
C PRO A 121 -1.33 -2.62 -3.20
N SER A 122 -0.80 -1.59 -3.85
CA SER A 122 -1.36 -0.24 -3.82
C SER A 122 -2.12 0.06 -5.11
N VAL A 123 -3.38 0.45 -4.99
CA VAL A 123 -4.27 0.77 -6.10
C VAL A 123 -4.61 2.25 -6.09
N GLY A 124 -4.68 2.88 -7.26
CA GLY A 124 -5.07 4.29 -7.37
C GLY A 124 -6.08 4.55 -8.48
N PRO A 125 -6.89 5.63 -8.37
CA PRO A 125 -7.97 5.89 -9.31
C PRO A 125 -7.51 6.49 -10.65
N GLY A 126 -6.27 6.91 -10.72
CA GLY A 126 -5.59 7.55 -11.84
C GLY A 126 -4.41 8.37 -11.30
N TYR A 127 -3.75 9.13 -12.18
CA TYR A 127 -2.61 9.97 -11.81
C TYR A 127 -2.52 11.16 -12.74
N ILE A 128 -2.29 12.36 -12.19
CA ILE A 128 -1.94 13.56 -12.95
C ILE A 128 -1.35 14.62 -12.00
N ASP A 129 -0.06 14.89 -12.13
CA ASP A 129 0.68 15.83 -11.27
C ASP A 129 1.20 17.06 -12.02
N THR A 130 0.83 17.21 -13.29
CA THR A 130 1.38 18.23 -14.21
C THR A 130 1.13 19.68 -13.77
N SER A 131 0.27 19.89 -12.77
CA SER A 131 0.10 21.20 -12.14
C SER A 131 1.30 21.67 -11.32
N ILE A 132 2.10 20.73 -10.81
CA ILE A 132 3.33 21.00 -10.05
C ILE A 132 4.57 20.37 -10.71
N ARG A 133 4.39 19.35 -11.57
CA ARG A 133 5.46 18.73 -12.36
C ARG A 133 5.10 18.70 -13.86
N PRO A 134 5.13 19.84 -14.57
CA PRO A 134 4.69 19.91 -15.97
C PRO A 134 5.42 18.96 -16.93
N TRP A 135 6.62 18.52 -16.55
CA TRP A 135 7.47 17.58 -17.29
C TRP A 135 7.06 16.10 -17.13
N ASN A 136 6.13 15.76 -16.22
CA ASN A 136 5.82 14.38 -15.85
C ASN A 136 4.58 13.79 -16.57
N THR A 137 4.24 14.29 -17.76
CA THR A 137 3.06 13.87 -18.51
C THR A 137 3.04 12.38 -18.84
N GLN A 138 4.20 11.75 -19.04
CA GLN A 138 4.35 10.32 -19.33
C GLN A 138 3.67 9.40 -18.30
N ASN A 139 3.59 9.86 -17.04
CA ASN A 139 3.02 9.10 -15.93
C ASN A 139 1.53 9.37 -15.72
N THR A 140 0.95 10.29 -16.49
CA THR A 140 -0.49 10.59 -16.41
C THR A 140 -1.31 9.36 -16.79
N ARG A 141 -2.34 9.07 -16.00
CA ARG A 141 -3.31 8.01 -16.23
C ARG A 141 -4.70 8.58 -16.04
N ASN A 142 -5.43 8.71 -17.14
CA ASN A 142 -6.82 9.14 -17.11
C ASN A 142 -7.66 8.13 -16.31
N ARG A 143 -8.62 8.63 -15.53
CA ARG A 143 -9.44 7.77 -14.67
C ARG A 143 -10.46 6.92 -15.43
N ILE A 144 -10.74 7.29 -16.69
CA ILE A 144 -11.70 6.64 -17.59
C ILE A 144 -13.03 6.34 -16.86
N ASN A 145 -13.60 7.38 -16.23
CA ASN A 145 -14.85 7.29 -15.46
C ASN A 145 -14.88 6.16 -14.41
N GLY A 146 -13.73 5.86 -13.81
CA GLY A 146 -13.59 4.80 -12.79
C GLY A 146 -13.01 3.48 -13.32
N LYS A 147 -12.97 3.26 -14.64
CA LYS A 147 -12.50 1.99 -15.21
C LYS A 147 -11.02 1.71 -14.92
N TYR A 148 -10.19 2.76 -14.85
CA TYR A 148 -8.78 2.61 -14.45
C TYR A 148 -8.70 2.05 -13.01
N TYR A 149 -9.48 2.62 -12.09
CA TYR A 149 -9.51 2.21 -10.69
C TYR A 149 -10.02 0.78 -10.53
N GLU A 150 -11.14 0.44 -11.17
CA GLU A 150 -11.73 -0.90 -11.09
C GLU A 150 -10.82 -1.98 -11.68
N THR A 151 -10.07 -1.66 -12.74
CA THR A 151 -9.05 -2.58 -13.29
C THR A 151 -7.96 -2.86 -12.25
N ALA A 152 -7.43 -1.83 -11.61
CA ALA A 152 -6.41 -1.97 -10.58
C ALA A 152 -6.92 -2.78 -9.37
N LEU A 153 -8.13 -2.47 -8.89
CA LEU A 153 -8.78 -3.21 -7.81
C LEU A 153 -8.99 -4.68 -8.17
N ASN A 154 -9.46 -4.98 -9.38
CA ASN A 154 -9.65 -6.35 -9.84
C ASN A 154 -8.34 -7.15 -9.83
N LEU A 155 -7.27 -6.58 -10.38
CA LEU A 155 -5.96 -7.24 -10.46
C LEU A 155 -5.34 -7.40 -9.07
N ALA A 156 -5.55 -6.44 -8.16
CA ALA A 156 -5.12 -6.56 -6.78
C ALA A 156 -5.85 -7.70 -6.06
N LEU A 157 -7.17 -7.84 -6.27
CA LEU A 157 -7.97 -8.92 -5.70
C LEU A 157 -7.50 -10.30 -6.19
N GLN A 158 -7.21 -10.44 -7.49
CA GLN A 158 -6.73 -11.69 -8.09
C GLN A 158 -5.38 -12.17 -7.51
N ALA A 159 -4.58 -11.27 -6.93
CA ALA A 159 -3.35 -11.64 -6.23
C ALA A 159 -3.60 -12.22 -4.81
N HIS A 160 -4.86 -12.38 -4.37
CA HIS A 160 -5.27 -12.86 -3.05
C HIS A 160 -4.48 -12.23 -1.86
N PRO A 161 -4.38 -10.89 -1.79
CA PRO A 161 -3.55 -10.20 -0.81
C PRO A 161 -4.20 -10.17 0.57
N SER A 162 -3.38 -10.16 1.63
CA SER A 162 -3.92 -10.08 3.01
C SER A 162 -4.43 -8.70 3.38
N VAL A 163 -3.95 -7.66 2.69
CA VAL A 163 -4.31 -6.24 2.83
C VAL A 163 -4.21 -5.60 1.44
N ILE A 164 -5.08 -4.64 1.12
CA ILE A 164 -4.94 -3.76 -0.06
C ILE A 164 -4.80 -2.33 0.45
N SER A 165 -3.91 -1.55 -0.16
CA SER A 165 -3.76 -0.12 0.13
C SER A 165 -4.32 0.72 -1.02
N ILE A 166 -4.92 1.87 -0.70
CA ILE A 166 -5.45 2.81 -1.70
C ILE A 166 -4.58 4.06 -1.72
N THR A 167 -4.02 4.36 -2.87
CA THR A 167 -3.27 5.58 -3.17
C THR A 167 -4.17 6.48 -4.02
N SER A 168 -4.87 7.45 -3.45
CA SER A 168 -4.81 7.92 -2.06
C SER A 168 -6.17 8.42 -1.59
N PHE A 169 -6.30 8.77 -0.30
CA PHE A 169 -7.48 9.51 0.13
C PHE A 169 -7.51 10.90 -0.52
N ASN A 170 -6.46 11.69 -0.33
CA ASN A 170 -6.43 13.12 -0.65
C ASN A 170 -5.06 13.66 -1.13
N GLU A 171 -4.25 12.88 -1.84
CA GLU A 171 -3.09 13.46 -2.54
C GLU A 171 -3.56 14.16 -3.83
N TRP A 172 -4.03 15.40 -3.65
CA TRP A 172 -4.54 16.28 -4.69
C TRP A 172 -3.46 16.76 -5.67
N HIS A 173 -2.20 16.91 -5.23
CA HIS A 173 -1.12 17.38 -6.08
C HIS A 173 -0.81 16.39 -7.20
N GLU A 174 -0.97 15.09 -6.92
CA GLU A 174 -0.75 14.01 -7.88
C GLU A 174 -2.02 13.49 -8.54
N GLY A 175 -3.17 14.06 -8.20
CA GLY A 175 -4.45 13.66 -8.79
C GLY A 175 -4.85 12.23 -8.46
N THR A 176 -4.37 11.66 -7.34
CA THR A 176 -4.64 10.27 -6.91
C THR A 176 -5.77 10.14 -5.89
N GLN A 177 -6.34 11.26 -5.44
CA GLN A 177 -7.38 11.30 -4.42
C GLN A 177 -8.68 10.55 -4.80
N ILE A 178 -9.26 9.83 -3.85
CA ILE A 178 -10.64 9.33 -3.90
C ILE A 178 -11.64 10.26 -3.19
N GLU A 179 -11.14 11.26 -2.45
CA GLU A 179 -11.94 12.33 -1.85
C GLU A 179 -12.83 13.02 -2.89
N ARG A 180 -13.97 13.56 -2.44
CA ARG A 180 -14.95 14.18 -3.32
C ARG A 180 -14.34 15.35 -4.09
N ALA A 181 -14.47 15.34 -5.42
CA ALA A 181 -14.09 16.45 -6.28
C ALA A 181 -15.30 17.05 -6.99
N VAL A 182 -15.34 18.37 -7.11
CA VAL A 182 -16.41 19.13 -7.78
C VAL A 182 -15.87 19.87 -9.00
N PRO A 183 -16.68 20.06 -10.06
CA PRO A 183 -16.30 20.90 -11.20
C PRO A 183 -15.94 22.32 -10.76
N LYS A 184 -14.81 22.83 -11.25
CA LYS A 184 -14.37 24.21 -10.97
C LYS A 184 -13.75 24.84 -12.20
N ARG A 185 -14.18 26.06 -12.52
CA ARG A 185 -13.60 26.92 -13.54
C ARG A 185 -13.20 28.26 -12.95
N THR A 186 -12.08 28.78 -13.43
CA THR A 186 -11.59 30.15 -13.20
C THR A 186 -11.28 30.78 -14.57
N SER A 187 -10.87 32.05 -14.59
CA SER A 187 -10.41 32.70 -15.83
C SER A 187 -9.17 32.04 -16.44
N LYS A 188 -8.31 31.43 -15.61
CA LYS A 188 -7.01 30.87 -16.04
C LYS A 188 -7.04 29.35 -16.21
N ARG A 189 -8.01 28.66 -15.62
CA ARG A 189 -7.98 27.19 -15.50
C ARG A 189 -9.37 26.57 -15.43
N VAL A 190 -9.52 25.47 -16.16
CA VAL A 190 -10.59 24.49 -15.98
C VAL A 190 -9.99 23.30 -15.24
N TYR A 191 -10.54 22.96 -14.07
CA TYR A 191 -10.08 21.82 -13.29
C TYR A 191 -10.72 20.53 -13.81
N LEU A 192 -9.97 19.43 -13.74
CA LEU A 192 -10.54 18.10 -13.93
C LEU A 192 -11.51 17.78 -12.79
N ASP A 193 -12.53 17.01 -13.12
CA ASP A 193 -13.57 16.60 -12.19
C ASP A 193 -14.06 15.19 -12.54
N TYR A 194 -15.11 14.72 -11.85
CA TYR A 194 -15.60 13.34 -11.96
C TYR A 194 -16.83 13.20 -12.86
N ARG A 195 -17.20 14.23 -13.63
CA ARG A 195 -18.34 14.17 -14.53
C ARG A 195 -18.15 13.08 -15.60
N PRO A 196 -19.24 12.42 -16.04
CA PRO A 196 -20.64 12.73 -15.77
C PRO A 196 -21.16 12.25 -14.40
N HIS A 197 -20.32 11.64 -13.57
CA HIS A 197 -20.72 11.09 -12.26
C HIS A 197 -20.71 12.14 -11.15
N LYS A 198 -21.24 11.75 -9.99
CA LYS A 198 -21.27 12.56 -8.77
C LYS A 198 -19.87 12.73 -8.16
N PRO A 199 -19.65 13.76 -7.32
CA PRO A 199 -18.40 13.93 -6.58
C PRO A 199 -17.96 12.70 -5.77
N GLY A 200 -18.90 11.87 -5.35
CA GLY A 200 -18.65 10.66 -4.55
C GLY A 200 -18.25 9.41 -5.34
N LEU A 201 -18.10 9.47 -6.67
CA LEU A 201 -17.86 8.28 -7.52
C LEU A 201 -16.81 7.33 -6.95
N TYR A 202 -15.62 7.84 -6.59
CA TYR A 202 -14.53 6.98 -6.14
C TYR A 202 -14.76 6.39 -4.75
N LEU A 203 -15.47 7.08 -3.86
CA LEU A 203 -15.89 6.51 -2.57
C LEU A 203 -16.91 5.37 -2.76
N GLU A 204 -17.83 5.51 -3.72
CA GLU A 204 -18.81 4.47 -4.07
C GLU A 204 -18.13 3.24 -4.68
N LEU A 205 -17.17 3.45 -5.58
CA LEU A 205 -16.34 2.37 -6.13
C LEU A 205 -15.51 1.69 -5.04
N THR A 206 -14.85 2.46 -4.16
CA THR A 206 -14.09 1.89 -3.03
C THR A 206 -14.99 1.03 -2.15
N ARG A 207 -16.22 1.47 -1.83
CA ARG A 207 -17.19 0.65 -1.08
C ARG A 207 -17.51 -0.66 -1.80
N LYS A 208 -17.92 -0.59 -3.06
CA LYS A 208 -18.24 -1.78 -3.89
C LYS A 208 -17.12 -2.82 -3.85
N TRP A 209 -15.89 -2.38 -4.06
CA TRP A 209 -14.73 -3.28 -4.10
C TRP A 209 -14.24 -3.72 -2.72
N SER A 210 -14.41 -2.89 -1.69
CA SER A 210 -14.15 -3.27 -0.31
C SER A 210 -15.08 -4.41 0.16
N GLU A 211 -16.37 -4.33 -0.17
CA GLU A 211 -17.33 -5.39 0.12
C GLU A 211 -16.99 -6.69 -0.62
N LYS A 212 -16.62 -6.60 -1.91
CA LYS A 212 -16.16 -7.75 -2.70
C LYS A 212 -14.90 -8.38 -2.10
N TYR A 213 -13.90 -7.56 -1.80
CA TYR A 213 -12.65 -7.99 -1.16
C TYR A 213 -12.92 -8.67 0.19
N SER A 214 -13.78 -8.11 1.03
CA SER A 214 -14.11 -8.68 2.34
C SER A 214 -14.71 -10.08 2.22
N LYS A 215 -15.58 -10.31 1.22
CA LYS A 215 -16.20 -11.62 0.96
C LYS A 215 -15.16 -12.64 0.46
N GLU A 216 -14.37 -12.28 -0.55
CA GLU A 216 -13.33 -13.17 -1.09
C GLU A 216 -12.21 -13.44 -0.08
N ARG A 217 -11.85 -12.45 0.74
CA ARG A 217 -10.82 -12.63 1.79
C ARG A 217 -11.20 -13.68 2.82
N ALA A 218 -12.48 -13.80 3.14
CA ALA A 218 -12.94 -14.81 4.08
C ALA A 218 -12.66 -16.23 3.56
N THR A 219 -12.77 -16.49 2.25
CA THR A 219 -12.58 -17.83 1.69
C THR A 219 -11.12 -18.26 1.71
N TYR A 220 -10.19 -17.45 1.17
CA TYR A 220 -8.77 -17.83 1.16
C TYR A 220 -8.06 -17.65 2.52
N ALA A 221 -8.72 -17.04 3.51
CA ALA A 221 -8.25 -17.07 4.89
C ALA A 221 -8.56 -18.44 5.55
N LEU A 222 -9.72 -19.03 5.23
CA LEU A 222 -10.14 -20.36 5.70
C LEU A 222 -9.35 -21.48 5.01
N GLU A 223 -9.14 -21.40 3.70
CA GLU A 223 -8.34 -22.38 2.94
C GLU A 223 -6.89 -22.49 3.47
N ARG A 224 -6.34 -21.40 4.00
CA ARG A 224 -5.00 -21.36 4.61
C ARG A 224 -4.94 -21.84 6.06
N GLN A 225 -6.07 -22.21 6.66
CA GLN A 225 -6.18 -22.73 8.03
C GLN A 225 -6.54 -24.22 8.08
N GLN A 226 -6.89 -24.85 6.96
CA GLN A 226 -7.08 -26.30 6.95
C GLN A 226 -5.74 -26.99 7.20
N PRO A 227 -5.65 -27.91 8.19
CA PRO A 227 -4.46 -28.72 8.38
C PRO A 227 -4.22 -29.54 7.11
N VAL A 228 -2.97 -29.60 6.65
CA VAL A 228 -2.57 -30.72 5.79
C VAL A 228 -2.61 -31.95 6.68
N SER A 229 -3.55 -32.85 6.41
CA SER A 229 -3.68 -34.16 7.05
C SER A 229 -2.44 -35.00 6.86
#